data_AF-A0ABD2YAM3-F1
#
_entry.id   AF-A0ABD2YAM3-F1
#
_cell.length_a   1.000
_cell.length_b   1.000
_cell.length_c   1.000
_cell.angle_alpha   90.00
_cell.angle_beta   90.00
_cell.angle_gamma   90.00
#
_symmetry.space_group_name_H-M   'P 1'
#
loop_
_entity.id
_entity.type
_entity.pdbx_description
1 polymer ?
#
loop_
_entity_poly.entity_id
_entity_poly.type
_entity_poly.pdbx_seq_one_letter_code
_entity_poly.pdbx_strand_id
1 'polypeptide(L)'
;MHSLSEKLKRLKSCLRSWNRDAFGNLFDNICRAESKVEKQEIKSQSDQSEGQIQNLQQAQMELLWHLKNEEVFLQQKSRIRWLKEGYLNTYFFHAFL
;
A
#
# COMPACT_ATOMS: atom_id res chain seq x y z
N MET A 1 5.06 2.40 37.04
CA MET A 1 3.92 2.88 36.23
C MET A 1 4.39 3.08 34.81
N HIS A 2 3.94 2.28 33.84
CA HIS A 2 4.23 2.55 32.43
C HIS A 2 3.37 3.73 31.98
N SER A 3 4.01 4.87 31.68
CA SER A 3 3.32 6.03 31.14
C SER A 3 2.67 5.67 29.80
N LEU A 4 1.57 6.33 29.45
CA LEU A 4 0.87 6.14 28.16
C LEU A 4 1.84 6.19 26.97
N SER A 5 2.87 7.02 27.04
CA SER A 5 3.92 7.16 26.03
C SER A 5 4.71 5.87 25.78
N GLU A 6 4.99 5.06 26.81
CA GLU A 6 5.70 3.78 26.66
C GLU A 6 4.82 2.73 25.98
N LYS A 7 3.53 2.68 26.35
CA LYS A 7 2.54 1.79 25.71
C LYS A 7 2.39 2.10 24.22
N LEU A 8 2.32 3.38 23.86
CA LEU A 8 2.24 3.83 22.47
C LEU A 8 3.52 3.53 21.68
N LYS A 9 4.70 3.68 22.29
CA LYS A 9 5.99 3.29 21.66
C LYS A 9 6.02 1.79 21.34
N ARG A 10 5.59 0.95 22.28
CA ARG A 10 5.53 -0.50 22.08
C ARG A 10 4.54 -0.86 20.96
N LEU A 11 3.33 -0.29 20.99
CA LEU A 11 2.33 -0.50 19.95
C LEU A 11 2.86 -0.09 18.57
N LYS A 12 3.51 1.07 18.46
CA LYS A 12 4.14 1.54 17.22
C LYS A 12 5.17 0.55 16.67
N SER A 13 5.97 -0.07 17.56
CA SER A 13 6.93 -1.10 17.14
C SER A 13 6.22 -2.34 16.58
N CYS A 14 5.21 -2.85 17.29
CA CYS A 14 4.44 -4.01 16.84
C CYS A 14 3.76 -3.76 15.49
N LEU A 15 3.15 -2.57 15.31
CA LEU A 15 2.51 -2.20 14.04
C LEU A 15 3.51 -2.07 12.89
N ARG A 16 4.74 -1.62 13.17
CA ARG A 16 5.80 -1.55 12.15
C ARG A 16 6.25 -2.93 11.69
N SER A 17 6.44 -3.86 12.63
CA SER A 17 6.76 -5.25 12.29
C SER A 17 5.63 -5.89 11.50
N TRP A 18 4.39 -5.78 12.00
CA TRP A 18 3.22 -6.30 11.30
C TRP A 18 3.07 -5.73 9.89
N ASN A 19 3.28 -4.43 9.69
CA ASN A 19 3.23 -3.83 8.35
C ASN A 19 4.31 -4.40 7.42
N ARG A 20 5.52 -4.62 7.93
CA ARG A 20 6.61 -5.23 7.15
C ARG A 20 6.27 -6.67 6.79
N ASP A 21 5.70 -7.44 7.70
CA ASP A 21 5.45 -8.87 7.50
C ASP A 21 4.20 -9.11 6.65
N ALA A 22 3.15 -8.29 6.81
CA ALA A 22 1.88 -8.44 6.10
C ALA A 22 1.88 -7.77 4.72
N PHE A 23 2.47 -6.57 4.58
CA PHE A 23 2.43 -5.79 3.33
C PHE A 23 3.80 -5.65 2.67
N GLY A 24 4.90 -5.75 3.43
CA GLY A 24 6.25 -5.59 2.90
C GLY A 24 6.48 -4.24 2.23
N ASN A 25 7.26 -4.23 1.15
CA ASN A 25 7.38 -3.08 0.28
C ASN A 25 6.29 -3.14 -0.79
N LEU A 26 5.31 -2.24 -0.66
CA LEU A 26 4.14 -2.17 -1.53
C LEU A 26 4.53 -1.98 -3.00
N PHE A 27 5.48 -1.09 -3.30
CA PHE A 27 5.92 -0.79 -4.66
C PHE A 27 6.66 -1.98 -5.27
N ASP A 28 7.53 -2.63 -4.51
CA ASP A 28 8.22 -3.84 -4.99
C ASP A 28 7.22 -4.97 -5.30
N ASN A 29 6.17 -5.10 -4.50
CA ASN A 29 5.12 -6.10 -4.72
C ASN A 29 4.30 -5.80 -5.98
N ILE A 30 3.99 -4.53 -6.26
CA ILE A 30 3.34 -4.13 -7.52
C ILE A 30 4.23 -4.48 -8.71
N CYS A 31 5.51 -4.09 -8.69
CA CYS A 31 6.42 -4.42 -9.79
C CYS A 31 6.56 -5.93 -10.04
N ARG A 32 6.56 -6.73 -8.96
CA ARG A 32 6.58 -8.21 -9.07
C ARG A 32 5.28 -8.74 -9.65
N ALA A 33 4.13 -8.20 -9.26
CA ALA A 33 2.83 -8.61 -9.77
C ALA A 33 2.68 -8.22 -11.26
N GLU A 34 3.11 -7.03 -11.66
CA GLU A 34 3.17 -6.59 -13.07
C GLU A 34 4.05 -7.53 -13.90
N SER A 35 5.26 -7.82 -13.43
CA SER A 35 6.17 -8.78 -14.07
C SER A 35 5.58 -10.19 -14.17
N LYS A 36 4.73 -10.58 -13.22
CA LYS A 36 4.03 -11.87 -13.24
C LYS A 36 2.93 -11.87 -14.30
N VAL A 37 2.14 -10.81 -14.41
CA VAL A 37 1.12 -10.63 -15.44
C VAL A 37 1.76 -10.67 -16.82
N GLU A 38 2.80 -9.87 -17.07
CA GLU A 38 3.53 -9.84 -18.35
C GLU A 38 4.00 -11.25 -18.78
N LYS A 39 4.60 -12.00 -17.86
CA LYS A 39 5.03 -13.38 -18.12
C LYS A 39 3.87 -14.31 -18.47
N GLN A 40 2.71 -14.15 -17.84
CA GLN A 40 1.54 -14.95 -18.16
C GLN A 40 0.91 -14.55 -19.50
N GLU A 41 0.91 -13.25 -19.84
CA GLU A 41 0.43 -12.77 -21.12
C GLU A 41 1.27 -13.32 -22.28
N ILE A 42 2.61 -13.30 -22.16
CA ILE A 42 3.52 -13.90 -23.14
C ILE A 42 3.24 -15.40 -23.30
N LYS A 43 3.01 -16.12 -22.21
CA LYS A 43 2.66 -17.55 -22.27
C LYS A 43 1.30 -17.78 -22.93
N SER A 44 0.31 -16.94 -22.65
CA SER A 44 -1.03 -17.04 -23.24
C SER A 44 -1.05 -16.81 -24.76
N GLN A 45 -0.01 -16.20 -25.33
CA GLN A 45 0.16 -16.10 -26.79
C GLN A 45 0.53 -17.44 -27.44
N SER A 46 1.21 -18.33 -26.70
CA SER A 46 1.65 -19.63 -27.19
C SER A 46 0.77 -20.79 -26.73
N ASP A 47 0.12 -20.67 -25.57
CA ASP A 47 -0.83 -21.63 -25.05
C ASP A 47 -2.14 -20.94 -24.64
N GLN A 48 -3.23 -21.29 -25.31
CA GLN A 48 -4.58 -20.77 -25.04
C GLN A 48 -5.44 -21.77 -24.25
N SER A 49 -4.83 -22.71 -23.55
CA SER A 49 -5.54 -23.64 -22.68
C SER A 49 -6.33 -22.91 -21.58
N GLU A 50 -7.44 -23.50 -21.15
CA GLU A 50 -8.26 -22.96 -20.05
C GLU A 50 -7.43 -22.76 -18.77
N GLY A 51 -6.47 -23.66 -18.50
CA GLY A 51 -5.57 -23.53 -17.36
C GLY A 51 -4.67 -22.29 -17.47
N GLN A 52 -4.16 -21.99 -18.66
CA GLN A 52 -3.34 -20.80 -18.87
C GLN A 52 -4.15 -19.50 -18.79
N ILE A 53 -5.41 -19.52 -19.26
CA ILE A 53 -6.35 -18.40 -19.08
C ILE A 53 -6.61 -18.14 -17.59
N GLN A 54 -6.86 -19.19 -16.80
CA GLN A 54 -7.05 -19.07 -15.35
C GLN A 54 -5.81 -18.53 -14.65
N ASN A 55 -4.60 -18.98 -15.05
CA ASN A 55 -3.34 -18.47 -14.50
C ASN A 55 -3.16 -16.97 -14.76
N LEU A 56 -3.49 -16.52 -15.97
CA LEU A 56 -3.44 -15.09 -16.33
C LEU A 56 -4.45 -14.29 -15.51
N GLN A 57 -5.70 -14.75 -15.40
CA GLN A 57 -6.72 -14.11 -14.58
C GLN A 57 -6.29 -14.00 -13.11
N GLN A 58 -5.70 -15.06 -12.55
CA GLN A 58 -5.19 -15.05 -11.18
C GLN A 58 -4.07 -14.03 -11.00
N ALA A 59 -3.13 -13.95 -11.94
CA ALA A 59 -2.06 -12.94 -11.89
C ALA A 59 -2.61 -11.50 -11.97
N GLN A 60 -3.62 -11.27 -12.82
CA GLN A 60 -4.28 -9.97 -12.93
C GLN A 60 -5.04 -9.61 -11.65
N MET A 61 -5.73 -10.56 -11.02
CA MET A 61 -6.41 -10.34 -9.74
C MET A 61 -5.41 -10.00 -8.61
N GLU A 62 -4.26 -10.65 -8.58
CA GLU A 62 -3.19 -10.34 -7.64
C GLU A 62 -2.66 -8.92 -7.84
N LEU A 63 -2.42 -8.51 -9.08
CA LEU A 63 -2.02 -7.14 -9.41
C LEU A 63 -3.09 -6.12 -8.95
N LEU A 64 -4.37 -6.36 -9.25
CA LEU A 64 -5.47 -5.50 -8.83
C LEU A 64 -5.53 -5.34 -7.30
N TRP A 65 -5.28 -6.42 -6.56
CA TRP A 65 -5.22 -6.37 -5.10
C TRP A 65 -4.09 -5.46 -4.60
N HIS A 66 -2.90 -5.56 -5.19
CA HIS A 66 -1.78 -4.68 -4.85
C HIS A 66 -2.03 -3.21 -5.19
N LEU A 67 -2.60 -2.92 -6.37
CA LEU A 67 -2.98 -1.56 -6.77
C LEU A 67 -4.05 -0.97 -5.83
N LYS A 68 -5.01 -1.78 -5.37
CA LYS A 68 -6.01 -1.32 -4.41
C LYS A 68 -5.37 -0.91 -3.07
N ASN A 69 -4.38 -1.68 -2.62
CA ASN A 69 -3.62 -1.33 -1.41
C ASN A 69 -2.82 -0.04 -1.58
N GLU A 70 -2.26 0.22 -2.76
CA GLU A 70 -1.59 1.48 -3.08
C GLU A 70 -2.53 2.67 -3.02
N GLU A 71 -3.72 2.55 -3.61
CA GLU A 71 -4.74 3.60 -3.55
C GLU A 71 -5.07 3.98 -2.09
N VAL A 72 -5.31 2.98 -1.25
CA VAL A 72 -5.59 3.19 0.19
C VAL A 72 -4.40 3.84 0.89
N PHE A 73 -3.18 3.38 0.61
CA PHE A 73 -1.97 3.96 1.18
C PHE A 73 -1.79 5.44 0.81
N LEU A 74 -1.99 5.78 -0.47
CA LEU A 74 -1.90 7.15 -0.97
C LEU A 74 -2.99 8.04 -0.38
N GLN A 75 -4.22 7.52 -0.22
CA GLN A 75 -5.30 8.23 0.44
C GLN A 75 -4.99 8.54 1.92
N GLN A 76 -4.38 7.60 2.65
CA GLN A 76 -3.94 7.84 4.02
C GLN A 76 -2.83 8.90 4.08
N LYS A 77 -1.85 8.82 3.18
CA LYS A 77 -0.76 9.79 3.07
C LYS A 77 -1.25 11.20 2.76
N SER A 78 -2.19 11.34 1.81
CA SER A 78 -2.76 12.64 1.45
C SER A 78 -3.54 13.25 2.62
N ARG A 79 -4.31 12.43 3.37
CA ARG A 79 -5.03 12.89 4.57
C ARG A 79 -4.09 13.37 5.67
N ILE A 80 -3.00 12.64 5.93
CA ILE A 80 -1.99 13.06 6.93
C ILE A 80 -1.33 14.37 6.50
N ARG A 81 -1.00 14.49 5.20
CA ARG A 81 -0.41 15.71 4.63
C ARG A 81 -1.37 16.89 4.77
N TRP A 82 -2.63 16.71 4.39
CA TRP A 82 -3.67 17.73 4.53
C TRP A 82 -3.86 18.18 5.98
N LEU A 83 -3.90 17.25 6.94
CA LEU A 83 -4.00 17.61 8.37
C LEU A 83 -2.79 18.43 8.84
N LYS A 84 -1.58 18.08 8.40
CA LYS A 84 -0.35 18.80 8.75
C LYS A 84 -0.34 20.20 8.13
N GLU A 85 -0.67 20.33 6.85
CA GLU A 85 -0.70 21.60 6.13
C GLU A 85 -1.86 22.51 6.57
N GLY A 86 -3.03 21.93 6.85
CA GLY A 86 -4.17 22.65 7.41
C GLY A 86 -3.88 23.27 8.77
N TYR A 87 -3.14 22.56 9.64
CA TYR A 87 -2.65 23.07 10.93
C TYR A 87 -1.67 24.24 10.76
N LEU A 88 -0.79 24.18 9.77
CA LEU A 88 0.15 25.26 9.43
C LEU A 88 -0.59 26.50 8.90
N ASN A 89 -1.66 26.31 8.12
CA ASN A 89 -2.51 27.40 7.68
C ASN A 89 -3.31 28.02 8.84
N THR A 90 -3.81 27.23 9.79
CA THR A 90 -4.52 27.80 10.94
C THR A 90 -3.60 28.67 11.79
N TYR A 91 -2.35 28.29 12.01
CA TYR A 91 -1.37 29.15 12.69
C TYR A 91 -1.16 30.49 11.95
N PHE A 92 -1.04 30.46 10.63
CA PHE A 92 -0.92 31.68 9.83
C PHE A 92 -2.14 32.60 9.99
N PHE A 93 -3.36 32.07 9.97
CA PHE A 93 -4.57 32.86 10.18
C PHE A 93 -4.78 33.31 11.63
N HIS A 94 -4.26 32.58 12.62
CA HIS A 94 -4.27 32.98 14.02
C HIS A 94 -3.18 34.01 14.38
N ALA A 95 -2.10 34.12 13.60
CA ALA A 95 -1.04 35.10 13.82
C ALA A 95 -1.36 36.50 13.24
N PHE A 96 -2.41 36.61 12.42
CA PHE A 96 -2.91 37.86 11.83
C PHE A 96 -4.10 38.47 12.60
N LEU A 97 -4.46 37.90 13.76
CA LEU A 97 -5.38 38.46 14.75
C LEU A 97 -4.59 38.91 15.98
#